data_AF-A0A352JVU8-F1
#
_entry.id   AF-A0A352JVU8-F1
#
_cell.length_a   1.000
_cell.length_b   1.000
_cell.length_c   1.000
_cell.angle_alpha   90.00
_cell.angle_beta   90.00
_cell.angle_gamma   90.00
#
_symmetry.space_group_name_H-M   'P 1'
#
loop_
_entity.id
_entity.type
_entity.pdbx_description
1 polymer ?
#
loop_
_entity_poly.entity_id
_entity_poly.type
_entity_poly.pdbx_seq_one_letter_code
_entity_poly.pdbx_strand_id
1 'polypeptide(L)'
;AVFRETRAEVTRHQRDGVLAVEMECSALFTVGGFRGIDVAALLVVSDDLSSLTWRPGFRDPRFIRGREVACNVIGRLCSTLSVA
;
A
#
# COMPACT_ATOMS: atom_id res chain seq x y z
N ALA A 1 10.25 -2.03 -5.97
CA ALA A 1 10.49 -3.15 -6.89
C ALA A 1 11.67 -2.84 -7.84
N VAL A 2 12.40 -3.85 -8.31
CA VAL A 2 13.52 -3.65 -9.28
C VAL A 2 12.96 -3.24 -10.66
N PHE A 3 11.81 -3.79 -11.02
CA PHE A 3 11.02 -3.42 -12.19
C PHE A 3 9.77 -2.65 -11.75
N ARG A 4 9.32 -1.71 -12.57
CA ARG A 4 8.15 -0.86 -12.35
C ARG A 4 7.10 -1.15 -13.40
N GLU A 5 5.87 -0.73 -13.13
CA GLU A 5 4.76 -0.81 -14.06
C GLU A 5 5.10 -0.06 -15.36
N THR A 6 4.72 -0.65 -16.49
CA THR A 6 4.85 -0.01 -17.79
C THR A 6 3.84 1.11 -17.95
N ARG A 7 4.09 2.05 -18.89
CA ARG A 7 3.13 3.13 -19.21
C ARG A 7 1.74 2.62 -19.57
N ALA A 8 1.68 1.49 -20.27
CA ALA A 8 0.42 0.85 -20.66
C ALA A 8 -0.35 0.34 -19.43
N GLU A 9 0.35 -0.28 -18.47
CA GLU A 9 -0.24 -0.72 -17.21
C GLU A 9 -0.72 0.46 -16.39
N VAL A 10 0.09 1.51 -16.19
CA VAL A 10 -0.31 2.71 -15.46
C VAL A 10 -1.56 3.34 -16.07
N THR A 11 -1.63 3.46 -17.40
CA THR A 11 -2.80 4.02 -18.09
C THR A 11 -4.05 3.15 -17.90
N ARG A 12 -3.90 1.82 -17.91
CA ARG A 12 -5.00 0.89 -17.62
C ARG A 12 -5.49 1.07 -16.18
N HIS A 13 -4.58 1.08 -15.20
CA HIS A 13 -4.90 1.30 -13.79
C HIS A 13 -5.63 2.62 -13.55
N GLN A 14 -5.22 3.70 -14.22
CA GLN A 14 -5.93 4.99 -14.16
C GLN A 14 -7.37 4.90 -14.67
N ARG A 15 -7.60 4.22 -15.80
CA ARG A 15 -8.96 4.02 -16.35
C ARG A 15 -9.82 3.17 -15.42
N ASP A 16 -9.22 2.19 -14.76
CA ASP A 16 -9.90 1.30 -13.82
C ASP A 16 -10.13 1.97 -12.45
N GLY A 17 -9.69 3.22 -12.24
CA GLY A 17 -9.86 3.95 -10.98
C GLY A 17 -8.95 3.45 -9.85
N VAL A 18 -7.88 2.72 -10.18
CA VAL A 18 -6.91 2.22 -9.19
C VAL A 18 -6.13 3.37 -8.60
N LEU A 19 -6.08 3.44 -7.26
CA LEU A 19 -5.42 4.53 -6.53
C LEU A 19 -3.94 4.26 -6.27
N ALA A 20 -3.55 3.01 -6.09
CA ALA A 20 -2.18 2.60 -5.78
C ALA A 20 -1.92 1.16 -6.26
N VAL A 21 -0.64 0.85 -6.49
CA VAL A 21 -0.16 -0.50 -6.77
C VAL A 21 0.79 -0.93 -5.64
N GLU A 22 0.63 -2.16 -5.18
CA GLU A 22 1.43 -2.83 -4.16
C GLU A 22 1.56 -4.32 -4.53
N MET A 23 2.31 -5.13 -3.79
CA MET A 23 2.65 -6.50 -4.21
C MET A 23 2.27 -7.59 -3.18
N GLU A 24 1.58 -7.26 -2.11
CA GLU A 24 1.40 -8.13 -0.94
C GLU A 24 -0.08 -8.41 -0.57
N CYS A 25 -0.96 -7.42 -0.67
CA CYS A 25 -2.31 -7.44 -0.09
C CYS A 25 -3.25 -8.44 -0.75
N SER A 26 -3.11 -8.67 -2.07
CA SER A 26 -3.96 -9.62 -2.79
C SER A 26 -3.91 -11.04 -2.17
N ALA A 27 -2.72 -11.48 -1.76
CA ALA A 27 -2.54 -12.77 -1.08
C ALA A 27 -3.20 -12.78 0.31
N LEU A 28 -2.98 -11.72 1.09
CA LEU A 28 -3.53 -11.61 2.45
C LEU A 28 -5.05 -11.56 2.45
N PHE A 29 -5.67 -10.76 1.58
CA PHE A 29 -7.13 -10.66 1.48
C PHE A 29 -7.76 -11.95 0.96
N THR A 30 -7.12 -12.63 0.01
CA THR A 30 -7.62 -13.92 -0.50
C THR A 30 -7.64 -14.98 0.60
N VAL A 31 -6.54 -15.12 1.35
CA VAL A 31 -6.47 -16.09 2.45
C VAL A 31 -7.40 -15.69 3.59
N GLY A 32 -7.51 -14.40 3.90
CA GLY A 32 -8.45 -13.87 4.90
C GLY A 32 -9.89 -14.26 4.61
N GLY A 33 -10.33 -14.00 3.37
CA GLY A 33 -11.66 -14.40 2.90
C GLY A 33 -11.89 -15.91 2.96
N PHE A 34 -10.91 -16.72 2.54
CA PHE A 34 -11.01 -18.19 2.64
C PHE A 34 -11.13 -18.69 4.09
N ARG A 35 -10.43 -18.03 5.02
CA ARG A 35 -10.44 -18.40 6.45
C ARG A 35 -11.58 -17.76 7.24
N GLY A 36 -12.35 -16.86 6.63
CA GLY A 36 -13.40 -16.09 7.31
C GLY A 36 -12.84 -15.16 8.39
N ILE A 37 -11.65 -14.61 8.19
CA ILE A 37 -11.03 -13.62 9.09
C ILE A 37 -10.97 -12.25 8.43
N ASP A 38 -11.20 -11.21 9.21
CA ASP A 38 -11.06 -9.83 8.75
C ASP A 38 -9.59 -9.48 8.52
N VAL A 39 -9.32 -8.85 7.38
CA VAL A 39 -7.98 -8.39 7.00
C VAL A 39 -8.09 -6.97 6.47
N ALA A 40 -7.20 -6.09 6.94
CA ALA A 40 -7.11 -4.70 6.50
C ALA A 40 -5.66 -4.35 6.15
N ALA A 41 -5.49 -3.36 5.27
CA ALA A 41 -4.18 -2.84 4.88
C ALA A 41 -4.14 -1.31 4.99
N LEU A 42 -3.01 -0.79 5.44
CA LEU A 42 -2.69 0.63 5.44
C LEU A 42 -1.45 0.85 4.58
N LEU A 43 -1.61 1.56 3.46
CA LEU A 43 -0.54 1.79 2.49
C LEU A 43 -0.01 3.22 2.62
N VAL A 44 1.31 3.38 2.46
CA VAL A 44 1.99 4.69 2.42
C VAL A 44 2.70 4.81 1.07
N VAL A 45 2.38 5.86 0.31
CA VAL A 45 2.88 6.05 -1.06
C VAL A 45 4.38 6.35 -1.05
N SER A 46 5.18 5.45 -1.63
CA SER A 46 6.64 5.55 -1.69
C SER A 46 7.18 6.27 -2.93
N ASP A 47 6.42 6.30 -4.00
CA ASP A 47 6.77 6.88 -5.29
C ASP A 47 5.52 7.07 -6.16
N ASP A 48 5.64 7.90 -7.19
CA ASP A 48 4.54 8.30 -8.05
C ASP A 48 4.87 8.01 -9.53
N LEU A 49 3.97 7.27 -10.19
CA LEU A 49 3.99 6.97 -11.63
C LEU A 49 2.79 7.57 -12.37
N SER A 50 1.88 8.28 -11.69
CA SER A 50 0.62 8.79 -12.24
C SER A 50 0.82 9.76 -13.41
N SER A 51 1.94 10.51 -13.42
CA SER A 51 2.28 11.39 -14.54
C SER A 51 2.98 10.68 -15.69
N LEU A 52 2.99 9.35 -15.73
CA LEU A 52 3.75 8.50 -16.66
C LEU A 52 5.27 8.77 -16.65
N THR A 53 5.76 9.42 -15.60
CA THR A 53 7.17 9.70 -15.34
C THR A 53 7.40 9.36 -13.88
N TRP A 54 8.42 8.54 -13.61
CA TRP A 54 8.69 8.10 -12.26
C TRP A 54 9.21 9.24 -11.37
N ARG A 55 8.59 9.38 -10.22
CA ARG A 55 8.97 10.32 -9.16
C ARG A 55 9.27 9.53 -7.89
N PRO A 56 10.54 9.22 -7.60
CA PRO A 56 10.90 8.48 -6.39
C PRO A 56 10.64 9.34 -5.14
N GLY A 57 9.94 8.79 -4.15
CA GLY A 57 9.65 9.43 -2.87
C GLY A 57 10.29 8.72 -1.66
N PHE A 58 11.08 7.67 -1.86
CA PHE A 58 11.62 6.82 -0.79
C PHE A 58 12.47 7.57 0.26
N ARG A 59 13.06 8.71 -0.11
CA ARG A 59 13.86 9.57 0.78
C ARG A 59 13.13 10.87 1.15
N ASP A 60 11.90 11.05 0.67
CA ASP A 60 11.09 12.21 1.00
C ASP A 60 10.73 12.16 2.50
N PRO A 61 10.97 13.25 3.26
CA PRO A 61 10.62 13.30 4.67
C PRO A 61 9.14 12.99 4.95
N ARG A 62 8.23 13.26 4.02
CA ARG A 62 6.80 12.93 4.13
C ARG A 62 6.57 11.43 4.10
N PHE A 63 7.26 10.70 3.23
CA PHE A 63 7.18 9.23 3.17
C PHE A 63 7.75 8.60 4.44
N ILE A 64 8.93 9.06 4.89
CA ILE A 64 9.59 8.55 6.11
C ILE A 64 8.67 8.72 7.31
N ARG A 65 8.16 9.94 7.55
CA ARG A 65 7.22 10.21 8.64
C ARG A 65 5.91 9.46 8.48
N GLY A 66 5.38 9.38 7.26
CA GLY A 66 4.13 8.67 6.97
C GLY A 66 4.22 7.19 7.34
N ARG A 67 5.34 6.53 7.02
CA ARG A 67 5.59 5.13 7.40
C ARG A 67 5.73 4.96 8.91
N GLU A 68 6.45 5.86 9.60
CA GLU A 68 6.57 5.81 11.07
C GLU A 68 5.20 5.96 11.75
N VAL A 69 4.37 6.90 11.29
CA VAL A 69 3.00 7.08 11.79
C VAL A 69 2.15 5.84 11.51
N ALA A 70 2.20 5.29 10.30
CA ALA A 70 1.47 4.08 9.94
C ALA A 70 1.84 2.89 10.84
N CYS A 71 3.13 2.64 11.08
CA CYS A 71 3.59 1.59 12.00
C CYS A 71 3.08 1.81 13.43
N ASN A 72 3.14 3.05 13.93
CA ASN A 72 2.65 3.39 15.27
C ASN A 72 1.12 3.17 15.39
N VAL A 73 0.35 3.56 14.37
CA VAL A 73 -1.11 3.35 14.34
C VAL A 73 -1.44 1.87 14.34
N ILE A 74 -0.80 1.07 13.46
CA ILE A 74 -1.01 -0.39 13.42
C ILE A 74 -0.63 -1.02 14.77
N GLY A 75 0.50 -0.65 15.35
CA GLY A 75 0.92 -1.16 16.67
C GLY A 75 -0.11 -0.90 17.76
N ARG A 76 -0.67 0.31 17.82
CA ARG A 76 -1.72 0.69 18.78
C ARG A 76 -3.05 -0.04 18.53
N LEU A 77 -3.43 -0.22 17.27
CA LEU A 77 -4.64 -0.96 16.91
C LEU A 77 -4.51 -2.43 17.32
N CYS A 78 -3.40 -3.08 16.98
CA CYS A 78 -3.15 -4.47 17.37
C CYS A 78 -3.11 -4.67 18.88
N SER A 79 -2.48 -3.75 19.64
CA SER A 79 -2.46 -3.85 21.11
C SER A 79 -3.84 -3.66 21.75
N THR A 80 -4.72 -2.89 21.11
CA THR A 80 -6.09 -2.69 21.59
C THR A 80 -6.96 -3.91 21.28
N LEU A 81 -6.82 -4.46 20.07
CA LEU A 81 -7.56 -5.64 19.63
C LEU A 81 -7.11 -6.92 20.34
N SER A 82 -5.87 -7.02 20.82
CA SER A 82 -5.41 -8.18 21.59
C SER A 82 -5.93 -8.24 23.03
N VAL A 83 -6.53 -7.15 23.52
CA VAL A 83 -7.07 -7.04 24.89
C VAL A 83 -8.60 -7.12 24.91
N ALA A 84 -9.25 -7.08 23.73
CA ALA A 84 -10.69 -7.26 23.55
C ALA A 84 -11.01 -8.74 23.24
#